data_AF-A0A820IFY7-F1
#
_entry.id   AF-A0A820IFY7-F1
#
_cell.length_a   1.000
_cell.length_b   1.000
_cell.length_c   1.000
_cell.angle_alpha   90.00
_cell.angle_beta   90.00
_cell.angle_gamma   90.00
#
_symmetry.space_group_name_H-M   'P 1'
#
loop_
_entity.id
_entity.type
_entity.pdbx_description
1 polymer ?
#
loop_
_entity_poly.entity_id
_entity_poly.type
_entity_poly.pdbx_seq_one_letter_code
_entity_poly.pdbx_strand_id
1 'polypeptide(L)'
;LKHRGENGRPRVLSGKEKQAIGQYVRYKNEITLNEIKEKLSKMHHKPMSAPTISRQLHENGYKNVLPQPTQMLTSYEKKTTCTMGQEAYK
;
A
#
# COMPACT_ATOMS: atom_id res chain seq x y z
N LEU A 1 -26.71 14.34 -12.94
CA LEU A 1 -25.57 13.39 -12.98
C LEU A 1 -26.10 11.98 -13.24
N LYS A 2 -25.97 11.45 -14.46
CA LYS A 2 -26.41 10.08 -14.77
C LYS A 2 -25.39 9.11 -14.18
N HIS A 3 -25.79 8.30 -13.20
CA HIS A 3 -25.04 7.14 -12.77
C HIS A 3 -24.82 6.25 -14.01
N ARG A 4 -23.57 6.12 -14.47
CA ARG A 4 -23.20 5.07 -15.40
C ARG A 4 -23.33 3.76 -14.61
N GLY A 5 -24.54 3.20 -14.62
CA GLY A 5 -24.78 1.86 -14.13
C GLY A 5 -23.85 0.94 -14.91
N GLU A 6 -22.81 0.45 -14.24
CA GLU A 6 -21.96 -0.60 -14.76
C GLU A 6 -22.83 -1.85 -14.87
N ASN A 7 -23.53 -2.03 -16.00
CA ASN A 7 -24.10 -3.31 -16.44
C ASN A 7 -22.98 -4.27 -16.88
N GLY A 8 -21.88 -4.28 -16.12
CA GLY A 8 -20.72 -5.14 -16.32
C GLY A 8 -20.78 -6.34 -15.38
N ARG A 9 -20.04 -7.39 -15.72
CA ARG A 9 -19.89 -8.58 -14.88
C ARG A 9 -19.56 -8.15 -13.44
N PRO A 10 -20.27 -8.68 -12.43
CA PRO A 10 -19.99 -8.38 -11.03
C PRO A 10 -18.51 -8.63 -10.72
N ARG A 11 -17.82 -7.60 -10.22
CA ARG A 11 -16.43 -7.74 -9.80
C ARG A 11 -16.37 -8.61 -8.54
N VAL A 12 -15.29 -9.39 -8.42
CA VAL A 12 -15.05 -10.27 -7.26
C VAL A 12 -14.99 -9.49 -5.93
N LEU A 13 -14.49 -8.25 -6.00
CA LEU A 13 -14.39 -7.32 -4.88
C LEU A 13 -15.53 -6.28 -4.90
N SER A 14 -16.26 -6.22 -3.80
CA SER A 14 -17.20 -5.17 -3.45
C SER A 14 -16.47 -3.87 -3.08
N GLY A 15 -17.20 -2.74 -3.12
CA GLY A 15 -16.65 -1.44 -2.73
C GLY A 15 -16.11 -1.39 -1.30
N LYS A 16 -16.76 -2.10 -0.36
CA LYS A 16 -16.34 -2.20 1.04
C LYS A 16 -14.98 -2.90 1.18
N GLU A 17 -14.80 -4.00 0.47
CA GLU A 17 -13.54 -4.76 0.47
C GLU A 17 -12.39 -3.95 -0.13
N LYS A 18 -12.66 -3.20 -1.22
CA LYS A 18 -11.66 -2.29 -1.81
C LYS A 18 -11.22 -1.20 -0.84
N GLN A 19 -12.16 -0.63 -0.09
CA GLN A 19 -11.86 0.37 0.95
C GLN A 19 -11.03 -0.23 2.08
N ALA A 20 -11.38 -1.43 2.55
CA ALA A 20 -10.64 -2.13 3.60
C ALA A 20 -9.18 -2.41 3.18
N ILE A 21 -8.96 -2.86 1.93
CA ILE A 21 -7.61 -3.04 1.37
C ILE A 21 -6.82 -1.73 1.45
N GLY A 22 -7.41 -0.61 1.00
CA GLY A 22 -6.77 0.69 1.05
C GLY A 22 -6.41 1.14 2.47
N GLN A 23 -7.29 0.87 3.44
CA GLN A 23 -7.03 1.18 4.86
C GLN A 23 -5.87 0.35 5.42
N TYR A 24 -5.80 -0.94 5.10
CA TYR A 24 -4.72 -1.79 5.59
C TYR A 24 -3.35 -1.36 5.06
N VAL A 25 -3.28 -1.01 3.77
CA VAL A 25 -2.04 -0.52 3.18
C VAL A 25 -1.62 0.80 3.82
N ARG A 26 -2.57 1.70 4.09
CA ARG A 26 -2.29 2.99 4.76
C ARG A 26 -1.85 2.83 6.21
N TYR A 27 -2.42 1.87 6.94
CA TYR A 27 -2.13 1.66 8.34
C TYR A 27 -0.80 0.91 8.56
N LYS A 28 -0.52 -0.08 7.72
CA LYS A 28 0.71 -0.88 7.77
C LYS A 28 1.34 -0.91 6.40
N ASN A 29 2.30 -0.01 6.19
CA ASN A 29 3.05 0.11 4.94
C ASN A 29 3.86 -1.13 4.56
N GLU A 30 4.03 -2.10 5.47
CA GLU A 30 4.75 -3.36 5.25
C GLU A 30 3.82 -4.59 5.18
N ILE A 31 2.51 -4.37 5.02
CA ILE A 31 1.56 -5.47 5.02
C ILE A 31 1.72 -6.35 3.77
N THR A 32 1.81 -7.66 3.98
CA THR A 32 1.94 -8.63 2.88
C THR A 32 0.58 -8.96 2.26
N LEU A 33 0.59 -9.48 1.02
CA LEU A 33 -0.62 -9.97 0.36
C LEU A 33 -1.34 -11.06 1.16
N ASN A 34 -0.58 -11.94 1.85
CA ASN A 34 -1.13 -13.01 2.67
C ASN A 34 -1.82 -12.44 3.91
N GLU A 35 -1.22 -11.44 4.57
CA GLU A 35 -1.85 -10.75 5.69
C GLU A 35 -3.13 -10.01 5.28
N ILE A 36 -3.13 -9.34 4.12
CA ILE A 36 -4.34 -8.71 3.58
C ILE A 36 -5.42 -9.78 3.32
N LYS A 37 -5.04 -10.90 2.69
CA LYS A 37 -5.95 -12.02 2.40
C LYS A 37 -6.57 -12.58 3.68
N GLU A 38 -5.78 -12.81 4.71
CA GLU A 38 -6.27 -13.31 6.00
C GLU A 38 -7.22 -12.32 6.68
N LYS A 39 -6.86 -11.02 6.70
CA LYS A 39 -7.70 -9.99 7.31
C LYS A 39 -9.05 -9.86 6.60
N LEU A 40 -9.04 -9.84 5.27
CA LEU A 40 -10.29 -9.79 4.48
C LEU A 40 -11.12 -11.06 4.65
N SER A 41 -10.48 -12.23 4.69
CA SER A 41 -11.19 -13.50 4.92
C SER A 41 -11.85 -13.54 6.30
N LYS A 42 -11.18 -13.00 7.33
CA LYS A 42 -11.73 -12.86 8.69
C LYS A 42 -12.89 -11.87 8.76
N MET A 43 -12.79 -10.72 8.08
CA MET A 43 -13.80 -9.66 8.15
C MET A 43 -15.04 -9.92 7.29
N HIS A 44 -14.88 -10.55 6.13
CA HIS A 44 -15.96 -10.70 5.14
C HIS A 44 -16.43 -12.15 4.97
N HIS A 45 -15.87 -13.09 5.74
CA HIS A 45 -16.17 -14.52 5.69
C HIS A 45 -16.10 -15.12 4.26
N LYS A 46 -15.27 -14.52 3.41
CA LYS A 46 -15.16 -14.87 1.99
C LYS A 46 -13.69 -15.09 1.61
N PRO A 47 -13.35 -16.26 1.04
CA PRO A 47 -11.99 -16.50 0.58
C PRO A 47 -11.68 -15.63 -0.64
N MET A 48 -10.58 -14.88 -0.55
CA MET A 48 -10.06 -14.10 -1.68
C MET A 48 -8.78 -14.71 -2.23
N SER A 49 -8.64 -14.67 -3.55
CA SER A 49 -7.40 -15.08 -4.21
C SER A 49 -6.37 -13.94 -4.17
N ALA A 50 -5.11 -14.27 -3.90
CA ALA A 50 -4.01 -13.30 -3.88
C ALA A 50 -3.87 -12.51 -5.21
N PRO A 51 -4.07 -13.11 -6.41
CA PRO A 51 -4.09 -12.35 -7.66
C PRO A 51 -5.17 -11.27 -7.73
N THR A 52 -6.34 -11.50 -7.12
CA THR A 52 -7.42 -10.51 -7.07
C THR A 52 -7.02 -9.29 -6.23
N ILE A 53 -6.37 -9.53 -5.10
CA ILE A 53 -5.87 -8.48 -4.21
C ILE A 53 -4.72 -7.72 -4.91
N SER A 54 -3.77 -8.44 -5.51
CA SER A 54 -2.66 -7.86 -6.27
C SER A 54 -3.16 -6.96 -7.40
N ARG A 55 -4.14 -7.42 -8.20
CA ARG A 55 -4.75 -6.59 -9.24
C ARG A 55 -5.38 -5.32 -8.66
N GLN A 56 -6.09 -5.43 -7.54
CA GLN A 56 -6.72 -4.27 -6.90
C GLN A 56 -5.70 -3.27 -6.37
N LEU A 57 -4.57 -3.75 -5.83
CA LEU A 57 -3.48 -2.89 -5.38
C LEU A 57 -2.88 -2.13 -6.57
N HIS A 58 -2.62 -2.83 -7.67
CA HIS A 58 -2.11 -2.24 -8.90
C HIS A 58 -3.10 -1.23 -9.52
N GLU A 59 -4.40 -1.56 -9.61
CA GLU A 59 -5.46 -0.64 -10.09
C GLU A 59 -5.51 0.66 -9.26
N ASN A 60 -5.18 0.60 -7.97
CA ASN A 60 -5.19 1.75 -7.08
C ASN A 60 -3.82 2.47 -7.00
N GLY A 61 -2.83 2.06 -7.79
CA GLY A 61 -1.50 2.68 -7.81
C GLY A 61 -0.61 2.30 -6.61
N TYR A 62 -0.99 1.31 -5.82
CA TYR A 62 -0.10 0.76 -4.80
C TYR A 62 0.97 -0.08 -5.51
N LYS A 63 2.22 0.38 -5.49
CA LYS A 63 3.34 -0.37 -6.08
C LYS A 63 3.50 -1.71 -5.35
N ASN A 64 3.81 -2.77 -6.10
CA ASN A 64 4.14 -4.12 -5.59
C ASN A 64 5.26 -4.13 -4.54
N VAL A 65 5.98 -3.02 -4.43
CA VAL A 65 7.06 -2.80 -3.50
C VAL A 65 6.56 -1.71 -2.58
N LEU A 66 6.22 -2.13 -1.36
CA LEU A 66 6.26 -1.30 -0.15
C LEU A 66 7.45 -0.33 -0.28
N PRO A 67 7.40 0.93 0.19
CA PRO A 67 8.62 1.72 0.27
C PRO A 67 9.69 0.83 0.94
N GLN A 68 10.77 0.52 0.22
CA GLN A 68 11.89 -0.19 0.84
C GLN A 68 12.21 0.57 2.12
N PRO A 69 12.52 -0.12 3.24
CA PRO A 69 12.87 0.56 4.48
C PRO A 69 13.87 1.64 4.12
N THR A 70 13.44 2.89 4.20
CA THR A 70 14.27 4.03 3.86
C THR A 70 15.47 3.86 4.77
N GLN A 71 16.66 3.64 4.22
CA GLN A 71 17.87 3.51 5.04
C GLN A 71 17.92 4.78 5.89
N MET A 72 17.62 4.64 7.18
CA MET A 72 17.79 5.71 8.13
C MET A 72 19.26 6.09 8.06
N LEU A 73 19.54 7.37 7.78
CA LEU A 73 20.92 7.88 7.79
C LEU A 73 21.58 7.39 9.08
N THR A 74 22.62 6.60 8.90
CA THR A 74 23.42 6.10 10.00
C THR A 74 24.01 7.29 10.75
N SER A 75 24.35 7.11 12.03
CA SER A 75 25.00 8.16 12.83
C SER A 75 26.29 8.69 12.20
N TYR A 76 26.92 7.93 11.30
CA TYR A 76 28.05 8.35 10.49
C TYR A 76 27.64 9.32 9.36
N GLU A 77 26.60 8.99 8.59
CA GLU A 77 26.11 9.82 7.47
C GLU A 77 25.46 11.14 7.93
N LYS A 78 24.91 11.16 9.15
CA LYS A 78 24.44 12.40 9.80
C LYS A 78 25.58 13.37 10.12
N LYS A 79 26.78 12.87 10.40
CA LYS A 79 27.93 13.73 10.72
C LYS A 79 28.51 14.39 9.46
N THR A 80 28.59 13.67 8.35
CA THR A 80 29.11 14.20 7.07
C THR A 80 28.21 15.25 6.44
N THR A 81 26.88 15.16 6.61
CA THR A 81 25.95 16.18 6.13
C THR A 81 26.02 17.49 6.95
N CYS A 82 26.29 17.40 8.25
CA CYS A 82 26.47 18.58 9.10
C CYS A 82 27.78 19.33 8.84
N THR A 83 28.86 18.65 8.43
CA THR A 83 30.15 19.30 8.15
C THR A 83 30.20 20.00 6.79
N MET A 84 29.58 19.44 5.75
CA MET A 84 29.53 20.11 4.43
C MET A 84 28.64 21.37 4.43
N GLY A 85 27.71 21.50 5.38
CA GLY A 85 26.91 22.71 5.57
C GLY A 85 27.66 23.89 6.19
N GLN A 86 28.83 23.67 6.80
CA GLN A 86 29.62 24.74 7.43
C GLN A 86 30.67 25.36 6.51
N GLU A 87 31.10 24.64 5.47
CA GLU A 87 32.08 25.17 4.49
C GLU A 87 31.44 26.02 3.38
N ALA A 88 30.12 25.89 3.16
CA ALA A 88 29.39 26.67 2.16
C ALA A 88 29.01 28.11 2.61
N TYR A 89 29.34 28.47 3.87
CA TYR A 89 29.08 29.80 4.46
C TYR A 89 30.35 30.46 4.99
N LYS A 90 31.47 30.33 4.26
CA LYS A 90 32.68 31.14 4.48
C LYS A 90 32.98 32.00 3.27
#